data_AF-A0A0G0NGP8-F1
#
_entry.id   AF-A0A0G0NGP8-F1
#
_cell.length_a   1.000
_cell.length_b   1.000
_cell.length_c   1.000
_cell.angle_alpha   90.00
_cell.angle_beta   90.00
_cell.angle_gamma   90.00
#
_symmetry.space_group_name_H-M   'P 1'
#
loop_
_entity.id
_entity.type
_entity.pdbx_description
1 polymer ?
#
loop_
_entity_poly.entity_id
_entity_poly.type
_entity_poly.pdbx_seq_one_letter_code
_entity_poly.pdbx_strand_id
1 'polypeptide(L)'
;MLSPQVVEFVARIKSNYGFDITEAPKNTLLEVTTRNTTFHVLIVEPKNSVIVIDHPALKQLPVCYYQGSTAMGSIVRTGWIGIDLHMNMNPVTGGFMTTSPVKSFRIIDDLALSEKLMDTYRQYQKMPRLDVKAFEAKVMQIIESEFPPNQKENILALINEFNAEGKGVMLGILSRAHKAGKLAEALEILNRHLTKHWTYRPPEIRGSFITGEDVRYVELAYQELGIPFPDRV
;
A
#
# COMPACT_ATOMS: atom_id res chain seq x y z
N MET A 1 -3.09 24.90 -22.70
CA MET A 1 -1.79 25.03 -23.40
C MET A 1 -0.74 24.74 -22.33
N LEU A 2 0.09 23.70 -22.49
CA LEU A 2 1.04 23.27 -21.44
C LEU A 2 2.06 24.37 -21.15
N SER A 3 2.49 24.51 -19.89
CA SER A 3 3.49 25.53 -19.53
C SER A 3 4.82 25.26 -20.26
N PRO A 4 5.62 26.30 -20.57
CA PRO A 4 6.91 26.14 -21.25
C PRO A 4 7.85 25.15 -20.54
N GLN A 5 7.81 25.14 -19.20
CA GLN A 5 8.58 24.21 -18.36
C GLN A 5 8.12 22.76 -18.52
N VAL A 6 6.81 22.52 -18.67
CA VAL A 6 6.26 21.18 -18.94
C VAL A 6 6.61 20.73 -20.36
N VAL A 7 6.61 21.63 -21.34
CA VAL A 7 6.98 21.32 -22.73
C VAL A 7 8.45 20.90 -22.84
N GLU A 8 9.36 21.66 -22.21
CA GLU A 8 10.80 21.38 -22.20
C GLU A 8 11.11 20.07 -21.45
N PHE A 9 10.41 19.82 -20.35
CA PHE A 9 10.49 18.58 -19.60
C PHE A 9 10.01 17.38 -20.42
N VAL A 10 8.86 17.48 -21.11
CA VAL A 10 8.35 16.45 -22.04
C VAL A 10 9.34 16.14 -23.16
N ALA A 11 10.07 17.14 -23.66
CA ALA A 11 11.10 16.93 -24.68
C ALA A 11 12.31 16.12 -24.14
N ARG A 12 12.76 16.40 -22.90
CA ARG A 12 13.87 15.70 -22.23
C ARG A 12 13.56 14.23 -21.90
N ILE A 13 12.30 13.92 -21.61
CA ILE A 13 11.80 12.58 -21.36
C ILE A 13 11.87 11.69 -22.62
N LYS A 14 11.51 12.25 -23.78
CA LYS A 14 11.48 11.52 -25.07
C LYS A 14 12.86 11.02 -25.50
N SER A 15 13.94 11.67 -25.08
CA SER A 15 15.32 11.27 -25.42
C SER A 15 15.91 10.18 -24.53
N ASN A 16 15.33 9.89 -23.36
CA ASN A 16 15.95 9.03 -22.34
C ASN A 16 15.19 7.74 -21.96
N TYR A 17 14.16 7.34 -22.72
CA TYR A 17 13.31 6.15 -22.45
C TYR A 17 12.71 6.09 -21.03
N GLY A 18 12.54 7.24 -20.37
CA GLY A 18 11.97 7.30 -19.03
C GLY A 18 11.88 8.72 -18.46
N PHE A 19 11.52 8.80 -17.18
CA PHE A 19 11.12 10.02 -16.51
C PHE A 19 11.75 10.09 -15.12
N ASP A 20 12.49 11.15 -14.82
CA ASP A 20 13.00 11.40 -13.47
C ASP A 20 11.96 12.23 -12.68
N ILE A 21 11.38 11.64 -11.64
CA ILE A 21 10.41 12.32 -10.79
C ILE A 21 11.02 13.43 -9.95
N THR A 22 12.33 13.38 -9.71
CA THR A 22 13.02 14.38 -8.87
C THR A 22 13.24 15.69 -9.61
N GLU A 23 13.25 15.64 -10.94
CA GLU A 23 13.35 16.80 -11.82
C GLU A 23 11.97 17.35 -12.26
N ALA A 24 10.89 16.63 -11.95
CA ALA A 24 9.55 17.02 -12.34
C ALA A 24 9.07 18.26 -11.56
N PRO A 25 8.29 19.15 -12.19
CA PRO A 25 7.57 20.18 -11.45
C PRO A 25 6.67 19.55 -10.39
N LYS A 26 6.53 20.22 -9.24
CA LYS A 26 5.56 19.84 -8.22
C LYS A 26 4.14 19.84 -8.82
N ASN A 27 3.30 18.92 -8.35
CA ASN A 27 1.95 18.66 -8.82
C ASN A 27 1.86 18.16 -10.28
N THR A 28 2.94 17.61 -10.82
CA THR A 28 2.88 16.93 -12.12
C THR A 28 2.05 15.65 -11.96
N LEU A 29 0.98 15.54 -12.75
CA LEU A 29 0.14 14.35 -12.82
C LEU A 29 0.56 13.48 -14.01
N LEU A 30 0.86 12.22 -13.74
CA LEU A 30 1.22 11.21 -14.73
C LEU A 30 0.13 10.16 -14.84
N GLU A 31 -0.19 9.79 -16.07
CA GLU A 31 -0.83 8.51 -16.35
C GLU A 31 0.28 7.52 -16.73
N VAL A 32 0.46 6.47 -15.94
CA VAL A 32 1.47 5.43 -16.15
C VAL A 32 0.76 4.13 -16.49
N THR A 33 0.89 3.69 -17.75
CA THR A 33 0.35 2.42 -18.22
C THR A 33 1.41 1.34 -18.08
N THR A 34 1.10 0.30 -17.32
CA THR A 34 1.94 -0.89 -17.14
C THR A 34 1.39 -2.07 -17.96
N ARG A 35 2.06 -3.22 -17.94
CA ARG A 35 1.58 -4.40 -18.70
C ARG A 35 0.16 -4.79 -18.34
N ASN A 36 -0.19 -4.68 -17.06
CA ASN A 36 -1.44 -5.20 -16.52
C ASN A 36 -2.48 -4.12 -16.20
N THR A 37 -2.06 -2.89 -15.94
CA THR A 37 -2.96 -1.85 -15.40
C THR A 37 -2.41 -0.43 -15.63
N THR A 38 -3.26 0.56 -15.40
CA THR A 38 -2.91 1.99 -15.47
C THR A 38 -3.00 2.62 -14.08
N PHE A 39 -1.98 3.39 -13.74
CA PHE A 39 -1.90 4.18 -12.51
C PHE A 39 -1.99 5.66 -12.85
N HIS A 40 -2.63 6.43 -11.97
CA HIS A 40 -2.44 7.87 -11.95
C HIS A 40 -1.49 8.22 -10.81
N VAL A 41 -0.42 8.95 -11.12
CA VAL A 41 0.65 9.25 -10.17
C VAL A 41 0.82 10.76 -10.10
N LEU A 42 0.49 11.35 -8.96
CA LEU A 42 0.72 12.77 -8.70
C LEU A 42 2.03 12.95 -7.94
N ILE A 43 2.92 13.77 -8.45
CA ILE A 43 4.21 14.08 -7.81
C ILE A 43 4.02 15.27 -6.87
N VAL A 44 4.11 15.06 -5.55
CA VAL A 44 3.80 16.08 -4.53
C VAL A 44 5.04 16.67 -3.86
N GLU A 45 6.10 15.87 -3.68
CA GLU A 45 7.42 16.35 -3.26
C GLU A 45 8.52 15.71 -4.13
N PRO A 46 8.87 16.33 -5.27
CA PRO A 46 9.87 15.79 -6.21
C PRO A 46 11.21 15.42 -5.54
N LYS A 47 11.76 16.33 -4.72
CA LYS A 47 13.06 16.15 -4.06
C LYS A 47 13.11 14.99 -3.07
N ASN A 48 11.97 14.66 -2.47
CA ASN A 48 11.85 13.57 -1.50
C ASN A 48 11.19 12.33 -2.13
N SER A 49 11.01 12.34 -3.46
CA SER A 49 10.33 11.29 -4.21
C SER A 49 8.94 10.95 -3.67
N VAL A 50 8.20 11.91 -3.11
CA VAL A 50 6.86 11.65 -2.58
C VAL A 50 5.82 11.79 -3.68
N ILE A 51 5.02 10.75 -3.84
CA ILE A 51 3.95 10.65 -4.84
C ILE A 51 2.63 10.25 -4.17
N VAL A 52 1.50 10.53 -4.83
CA VAL A 52 0.18 10.00 -4.49
C VAL A 52 -0.33 9.20 -5.66
N ILE A 53 -0.93 8.04 -5.40
CA ILE A 53 -1.32 7.11 -6.45
C ILE A 53 -2.82 6.89 -6.43
N ASP A 54 -3.45 6.97 -7.60
CA ASP A 54 -4.77 6.41 -7.83
C ASP A 54 -4.64 5.08 -8.57
N HIS A 55 -5.27 4.05 -8.03
CA HIS A 55 -5.42 2.77 -8.67
C HIS A 55 -6.73 2.10 -8.21
N PRO A 56 -7.57 1.56 -9.13
CA PRO A 56 -8.89 1.04 -8.78
C PRO A 56 -8.92 -0.07 -7.72
N ALA A 57 -7.84 -0.87 -7.61
CA ALA A 57 -7.74 -1.93 -6.62
C ALA A 57 -7.39 -1.44 -5.21
N LEU A 58 -6.98 -0.17 -5.06
CA LEU A 58 -6.61 0.41 -3.77
C LEU A 58 -7.85 1.08 -3.16
N LYS A 59 -8.24 0.64 -1.96
CA LYS A 59 -9.38 1.24 -1.23
C LYS A 59 -9.07 2.67 -0.73
N GLN A 60 -7.81 2.97 -0.52
CA GLN A 60 -7.31 4.29 -0.12
C GLN A 60 -6.24 4.71 -1.11
N LEU A 61 -6.15 6.01 -1.40
CA LEU A 61 -5.12 6.57 -2.25
C LEU A 61 -3.83 6.68 -1.43
N PRO A 62 -2.81 5.84 -1.63
CA PRO A 62 -1.64 5.90 -0.78
C PRO A 62 -0.78 7.10 -1.18
N VAL A 63 -0.30 7.81 -0.16
CA VAL A 63 0.94 8.59 -0.28
C VAL A 63 2.09 7.59 -0.23
N CYS A 64 3.02 7.68 -1.18
CA CYS A 64 4.14 6.75 -1.30
C CYS A 64 5.47 7.51 -1.42
N TYR A 65 6.52 6.92 -0.87
CA TYR A 65 7.91 7.20 -1.23
C TYR A 65 8.28 6.38 -2.45
N TYR A 66 8.44 7.04 -3.58
CA TYR A 66 8.87 6.39 -4.81
C TYR A 66 10.36 6.08 -4.75
N GLN A 67 10.71 4.81 -4.89
CA GLN A 67 12.11 4.39 -4.83
C GLN A 67 12.78 4.52 -6.18
N GLY A 68 12.09 4.15 -7.27
CA GLY A 68 12.68 4.13 -8.60
C GLY A 68 12.14 3.00 -9.47
N SER A 69 12.84 2.75 -10.58
CA SER A 69 12.51 1.68 -11.52
C SER A 69 13.55 0.57 -11.48
N THR A 70 13.12 -0.68 -11.61
CA THR A 70 14.00 -1.85 -11.63
C THR A 70 13.72 -2.81 -12.79
N ALA A 71 14.78 -3.42 -13.33
CA ALA A 71 14.67 -4.60 -14.16
C ALA A 71 14.75 -5.84 -13.24
N MET A 72 13.61 -6.43 -12.91
CA MET A 72 13.52 -7.68 -12.14
C MET A 72 14.15 -7.63 -10.72
N GLY A 73 14.25 -6.45 -10.09
CA GLY A 73 14.54 -6.31 -8.65
C GLY A 73 16.02 -6.24 -8.26
N SER A 74 16.97 -6.34 -9.19
CA SER A 74 18.41 -6.41 -8.88
C SER A 74 19.14 -5.06 -8.88
N ILE A 75 18.68 -4.09 -9.67
CA ILE A 75 19.22 -2.72 -9.74
C ILE A 75 18.03 -1.75 -9.79
N VAL A 76 18.00 -0.78 -8.87
CA VAL A 76 16.98 0.27 -8.84
C VAL A 76 17.61 1.57 -9.33
N ARG A 77 17.07 2.13 -10.41
CA ARG A 77 17.39 3.50 -10.83
C ARG A 77 16.50 4.45 -10.05
N THR A 78 17.08 5.11 -9.06
CA THR A 78 16.34 5.92 -8.08
C THR A 78 15.61 7.09 -8.73
N GLY A 79 14.38 7.38 -8.29
CA GLY A 79 13.59 8.50 -8.83
C GLY A 79 13.13 8.33 -10.28
N TRP A 80 13.51 7.24 -10.96
CA TRP A 80 13.25 7.05 -12.38
C TRP A 80 12.01 6.19 -12.63
N ILE A 81 11.16 6.57 -13.58
CA ILE A 81 10.11 5.74 -14.20
C ILE A 81 10.62 5.35 -15.59
N GLY A 82 11.00 4.09 -15.80
CA GLY A 82 11.55 3.61 -17.08
C GLY A 82 10.60 2.68 -17.83
N ILE A 83 10.57 2.79 -19.15
CA ILE A 83 9.86 1.83 -20.02
C ILE A 83 10.49 0.44 -19.87
N ASP A 84 9.64 -0.60 -19.87
CA ASP A 84 9.97 -2.01 -19.61
C ASP A 84 10.56 -2.31 -18.22
N LEU A 85 10.53 -1.33 -17.30
CA LEU A 85 10.95 -1.50 -15.92
C LEU A 85 9.74 -1.52 -14.98
N HIS A 86 9.92 -2.15 -13.82
CA HIS A 86 8.94 -2.15 -12.75
C HIS A 86 9.13 -0.90 -11.88
N MET A 87 8.04 -0.22 -11.53
CA MET A 87 8.06 0.86 -10.55
C MET A 87 8.05 0.28 -9.13
N ASN A 88 8.94 0.77 -8.27
CA ASN A 88 9.04 0.40 -6.86
C ASN A 88 8.73 1.60 -5.97
N MET A 89 7.88 1.39 -4.97
CA MET A 89 7.42 2.45 -4.08
C MET A 89 7.02 1.89 -2.72
N ASN A 90 7.21 2.70 -1.68
CA ASN A 90 6.81 2.39 -0.31
C ASN A 90 5.64 3.29 0.08
N PRO A 91 4.41 2.77 0.22
CA PRO A 91 3.34 3.50 0.88
C PRO A 91 3.79 4.01 2.25
N VAL A 92 3.35 5.20 2.66
CA VAL A 92 3.72 5.74 3.98
C VAL A 92 3.14 4.90 5.12
N THR A 93 2.00 4.26 4.89
CA THR A 93 1.43 3.27 5.80
C THR A 93 2.37 2.07 6.01
N GLY A 94 3.34 1.88 5.10
CA GLY A 94 4.38 0.87 5.11
C GLY A 94 4.22 -0.14 3.97
N GLY A 95 5.16 -1.08 3.89
CA GLY A 95 5.23 -2.03 2.79
C GLY A 95 5.99 -1.53 1.56
N PHE A 96 5.81 -2.30 0.50
CA PHE A 96 6.49 -2.23 -0.77
C PHE A 96 5.49 -2.58 -1.87
N MET A 97 5.40 -1.73 -2.88
CA MET A 97 4.56 -1.92 -4.04
C MET A 97 5.46 -1.95 -5.27
N THR A 98 5.34 -3.02 -6.05
CA THR A 98 6.01 -3.22 -7.33
C THR A 98 4.99 -3.41 -8.42
N THR A 99 5.04 -2.55 -9.43
CA THR A 99 4.13 -2.67 -10.57
C THR A 99 4.58 -3.77 -11.53
N SER A 100 3.71 -4.16 -12.46
CA SER A 100 4.19 -4.80 -13.70
C SER A 100 5.04 -3.82 -14.53
N PRO A 101 5.82 -4.28 -15.53
CA PRO A 101 6.65 -3.39 -16.33
C PRO A 101 5.86 -2.25 -16.98
N VAL A 102 6.41 -1.05 -16.98
CA VAL A 102 5.80 0.13 -17.60
C VAL A 102 5.85 -0.02 -19.12
N LYS A 103 4.69 0.15 -19.79
CA LYS A 103 4.57 0.19 -21.25
C LYS A 103 4.71 1.60 -21.80
N SER A 104 4.09 2.56 -21.12
CA SER A 104 4.08 3.96 -21.50
C SER A 104 3.73 4.83 -20.31
N PHE A 105 4.07 6.11 -20.40
CA PHE A 105 3.56 7.12 -19.49
C PHE A 105 3.37 8.43 -20.24
N ARG A 106 2.48 9.28 -19.73
CA ARG A 106 2.26 10.63 -20.25
C ARG A 106 1.89 11.58 -19.11
N ILE A 107 2.28 12.83 -19.25
CA ILE A 107 1.77 13.90 -18.39
C ILE A 107 0.35 14.20 -18.86
N ILE A 108 -0.58 14.24 -17.91
CA ILE A 108 -1.99 14.57 -18.18
C ILE A 108 -2.38 15.84 -17.42
N ASP A 109 -3.36 16.54 -17.97
CA ASP A 109 -3.94 17.76 -17.37
C ASP A 109 -5.38 17.44 -16.95
N ASP A 110 -5.51 16.82 -15.77
CA ASP A 110 -6.79 16.51 -15.14
C ASP A 110 -6.81 17.20 -13.76
N LEU A 111 -7.42 18.37 -13.72
CA LEU A 111 -7.50 19.20 -12.52
C LEU A 111 -8.32 18.53 -11.40
N ALA A 112 -9.40 17.83 -11.75
CA ALA A 112 -10.27 17.20 -10.76
C ALA A 112 -9.55 16.04 -10.07
N LEU A 113 -8.86 15.19 -10.84
CA LEU A 113 -8.06 14.12 -10.30
C LEU A 113 -6.85 14.64 -9.51
N SER A 114 -6.20 15.70 -10.00
CA SER A 114 -5.07 16.34 -9.31
C SER A 114 -5.47 16.87 -7.94
N GLU A 115 -6.61 17.58 -7.83
CA GLU A 115 -7.10 18.06 -6.53
C GLU A 115 -7.50 16.90 -5.60
N LYS A 116 -8.16 15.86 -6.10
CA LYS A 116 -8.48 14.65 -5.31
C LYS A 116 -7.22 14.02 -4.70
N LEU A 117 -6.15 13.89 -5.48
CA LEU A 117 -4.89 13.31 -5.02
C LEU A 117 -4.14 14.27 -4.07
N MET A 118 -4.18 15.58 -4.34
CA MET A 118 -3.62 16.58 -3.43
C MET A 118 -4.34 16.62 -2.08
N ASP A 119 -5.66 16.49 -2.05
CA ASP A 119 -6.44 16.44 -0.82
C ASP A 119 -6.07 15.23 0.04
N THR A 120 -5.83 14.08 -0.59
CA THR A 120 -5.32 12.90 0.11
C THR A 120 -3.97 13.18 0.77
N TYR A 121 -3.04 13.82 0.05
CA TYR A 121 -1.75 14.20 0.62
C TYR A 121 -1.88 15.26 1.74
N ARG A 122 -2.76 16.26 1.60
CA ARG A 122 -3.06 17.24 2.65
C ARG A 122 -3.63 16.57 3.91
N GLN A 123 -4.48 15.55 3.75
CA GLN A 123 -4.99 14.76 4.87
C GLN A 123 -3.87 13.97 5.54
N TYR A 124 -3.04 13.29 4.76
CA TYR A 124 -1.87 12.58 5.27
C TYR A 124 -0.94 13.49 6.09
N GLN A 125 -0.65 14.70 5.62
CA GLN A 125 0.19 15.65 6.36
C GLN A 125 -0.38 16.05 7.73
N LYS A 126 -1.71 15.97 7.90
CA LYS A 126 -2.40 16.25 9.16
C LYS A 126 -2.49 15.03 10.07
N MET A 127 -2.23 13.81 9.57
CA MET A 127 -2.32 12.61 10.38
C MET A 127 -1.20 12.61 11.44
N PRO A 128 -1.53 12.32 12.71
CA PRO A 128 -0.50 12.12 13.71
C PRO A 128 0.39 10.96 13.28
N ARG A 129 1.71 11.17 13.31
CA ARG A 129 2.65 10.07 13.05
C ARG A 129 2.42 9.01 14.10
N LEU A 130 2.05 7.81 13.66
CA LEU A 130 1.91 6.66 14.55
C LEU A 130 3.26 6.43 15.24
N ASP A 131 3.27 6.52 16.57
CA ASP A 131 4.42 6.04 17.34
C ASP A 131 4.41 4.51 17.28
N VAL A 132 5.21 3.97 16.36
CA VAL A 132 5.34 2.53 16.13
C VAL A 132 5.71 1.80 17.42
N LYS A 133 6.59 2.38 18.26
CA LYS A 133 6.98 1.73 19.51
C LYS A 133 5.82 1.66 20.49
N ALA A 134 5.06 2.76 20.63
CA ALA A 134 3.89 2.77 21.48
C ALA A 134 2.80 1.81 20.96
N PHE A 135 2.63 1.71 19.65
CA PHE A 135 1.68 0.77 19.04
C PHE A 135 2.09 -0.69 19.28
N GLU A 136 3.35 -1.05 19.03
CA GLU A 136 3.86 -2.40 19.28
C GLU A 136 3.76 -2.79 20.76
N ALA A 137 4.04 -1.85 21.68
CA ALA A 137 3.85 -2.08 23.11
C ALA A 137 2.38 -2.38 23.46
N LYS A 138 1.44 -1.66 22.83
CA LYS A 138 0.00 -1.90 23.00
C LYS A 138 -0.43 -3.27 22.44
N VAL A 139 0.10 -3.66 21.28
CA VAL A 139 -0.13 -4.99 20.69
C VAL A 139 0.30 -6.08 21.66
N MET A 140 1.52 -5.99 22.20
CA MET A 140 2.04 -6.96 23.17
C MET A 140 1.18 -7.00 24.43
N GLN A 141 0.75 -5.84 24.95
CA GLN A 141 -0.13 -5.77 26.11
C GLN A 141 -1.48 -6.48 25.89
N ILE A 142 -2.06 -6.35 24.70
CA ILE A 142 -3.32 -7.05 24.34
C ILE A 142 -3.08 -8.56 24.30
N ILE A 143 -2.00 -9.01 23.65
CA ILE A 143 -1.66 -10.44 23.56
C ILE A 143 -1.49 -11.04 24.96
N GLU A 144 -0.78 -10.33 25.83
CA GLU A 144 -0.51 -10.80 27.18
C GLU A 144 -1.75 -10.87 28.05
N SER A 145 -2.68 -9.93 27.89
CA SER A 145 -3.86 -9.80 28.76
C SER A 145 -5.09 -10.58 28.27
N GLU A 146 -5.28 -10.76 26.96
CA GLU A 146 -6.50 -11.35 26.41
C GLU A 146 -6.39 -12.83 26.04
N PHE A 147 -5.19 -13.37 25.77
CA PHE A 147 -5.05 -14.70 25.17
C PHE A 147 -4.37 -15.71 26.10
N PRO A 148 -4.71 -17.01 25.97
CA PRO A 148 -4.16 -18.05 26.82
C PRO A 148 -2.66 -18.29 26.53
N PRO A 149 -1.83 -18.61 27.54
CA PRO A 149 -0.37 -18.70 27.39
C PRO A 149 0.10 -19.65 26.28
N ASN A 150 -0.61 -20.76 26.06
CA ASN A 150 -0.27 -21.76 25.05
C ASN A 150 -0.58 -21.33 23.60
N GLN A 151 -1.23 -20.18 23.38
CA GLN A 151 -1.54 -19.66 22.04
C GLN A 151 -0.81 -18.34 21.73
N LYS A 152 -0.19 -17.70 22.72
CA LYS A 152 0.48 -16.39 22.56
C LYS A 152 1.56 -16.42 21.48
N GLU A 153 2.38 -17.45 21.45
CA GLU A 153 3.46 -17.58 20.46
C GLU A 153 2.93 -17.73 19.03
N ASN A 154 1.89 -18.57 18.84
CA ASN A 154 1.25 -18.75 17.53
C ASN A 154 0.59 -17.46 17.04
N ILE A 155 -0.10 -16.75 17.95
CA ILE A 155 -0.72 -15.45 17.64
C ILE A 155 0.37 -14.44 17.27
N LEU A 156 1.45 -14.37 18.05
CA LEU A 156 2.55 -13.44 17.81
C LEU A 156 3.23 -13.72 16.46
N ALA A 157 3.50 -14.99 16.15
CA ALA A 157 4.06 -15.41 14.86
C ALA A 157 3.14 -14.98 13.71
N LEU A 158 1.84 -15.24 13.82
CA LEU A 158 0.86 -14.85 12.81
C LEU A 158 0.83 -13.34 12.60
N ILE A 159 0.66 -12.54 13.66
CA ILE A 159 0.48 -11.09 13.53
C ILE A 159 1.77 -10.37 13.13
N ASN A 160 2.95 -10.94 13.38
CA ASN A 160 4.23 -10.34 12.99
C ASN A 160 4.48 -10.37 11.49
N GLU A 161 3.73 -11.18 10.74
CA GLU A 161 3.66 -11.11 9.28
C GLU A 161 2.96 -9.82 8.80
N PHE A 162 2.33 -9.06 9.71
CA PHE A 162 1.56 -7.87 9.41
C PHE A 162 2.20 -6.59 9.97
N ASN A 163 1.89 -5.48 9.32
CA ASN A 163 2.18 -4.12 9.81
C ASN A 163 1.21 -3.71 10.93
N ALA A 164 1.36 -2.48 11.44
CA ALA A 164 0.53 -1.98 12.54
C ALA A 164 -1.00 -2.05 12.28
N GLU A 165 -1.49 -1.62 11.13
CA GLU A 165 -2.93 -1.68 10.81
C GLU A 165 -3.41 -3.13 10.68
N GLY A 166 -2.63 -3.96 9.97
CA GLY A 166 -2.91 -5.39 9.82
C GLY A 166 -2.91 -6.13 11.16
N LYS A 167 -1.95 -5.85 12.04
CA LYS A 167 -1.89 -6.34 13.43
C LYS A 167 -3.16 -5.96 14.18
N GLY A 168 -3.63 -4.72 14.05
CA GLY A 168 -4.88 -4.27 14.66
C GLY A 168 -6.10 -5.05 14.18
N VAL A 169 -6.22 -5.30 12.87
CA VAL A 169 -7.31 -6.09 12.29
C VAL A 169 -7.26 -7.55 12.75
N MET A 170 -6.08 -8.18 12.68
CA MET A 170 -5.89 -9.57 13.09
C MET A 170 -6.19 -9.75 14.58
N LEU A 171 -5.67 -8.87 15.44
CA LEU A 171 -6.01 -8.86 16.86
C LEU A 171 -7.51 -8.68 17.07
N GLY A 172 -8.18 -7.80 16.33
CA GLY A 172 -9.62 -7.63 16.42
C GLY A 172 -10.41 -8.90 16.11
N ILE A 173 -10.01 -9.67 15.09
CA ILE A 173 -10.61 -10.98 14.76
C ILE A 173 -10.35 -11.97 15.89
N LEU A 174 -9.08 -12.11 16.29
CA LEU A 174 -8.66 -13.08 17.30
C LEU A 174 -9.30 -12.81 18.66
N SER A 175 -9.38 -11.56 19.10
CA SER A 175 -10.02 -11.17 20.36
C SER A 175 -11.51 -11.50 20.37
N ARG A 176 -12.22 -11.29 19.25
CA ARG A 176 -13.64 -11.65 19.13
C ARG A 176 -13.83 -13.16 19.09
N ALA A 177 -13.01 -13.87 18.31
CA ALA A 177 -13.03 -15.33 18.26
C ALA A 177 -12.74 -15.94 19.64
N HIS A 178 -11.78 -15.38 20.39
CA HIS A 178 -11.49 -15.81 21.75
C HIS A 178 -12.70 -15.64 22.68
N LYS A 179 -13.33 -14.46 22.68
CA LYS A 179 -14.56 -14.19 23.44
C LYS A 179 -15.71 -15.12 23.07
N ALA A 180 -15.75 -15.60 21.82
CA ALA A 180 -16.73 -16.56 21.34
C ALA A 180 -16.34 -18.04 21.53
N GLY A 181 -15.18 -18.34 22.13
CA GLY A 181 -14.69 -19.71 22.31
C GLY A 181 -14.14 -20.38 21.04
N LYS A 182 -13.89 -19.61 19.97
CA LYS A 182 -13.50 -20.08 18.62
C LYS A 182 -12.06 -19.72 18.23
N LEU A 183 -11.17 -19.52 19.20
CA LEU A 183 -9.81 -19.05 18.95
C LEU A 183 -9.01 -20.01 18.03
N ALA A 184 -9.11 -21.32 18.26
CA ALA A 184 -8.40 -22.32 17.46
C ALA A 184 -8.88 -22.33 16.01
N GLU A 185 -10.20 -22.27 15.79
CA GLU A 185 -10.81 -22.17 14.46
C GLU A 185 -10.37 -20.90 13.73
N ALA A 186 -10.29 -19.77 14.46
CA ALA A 186 -9.85 -18.51 13.87
C ALA A 186 -8.40 -18.55 13.41
N LEU A 187 -7.50 -19.15 14.20
CA LEU A 187 -6.11 -19.34 13.80
C LEU A 187 -5.99 -20.20 12.55
N GLU A 188 -6.78 -21.27 12.44
CA GLU A 188 -6.79 -22.14 11.26
C GLU A 188 -7.31 -21.42 10.01
N ILE A 189 -8.44 -20.72 10.13
CA ILE A 189 -9.06 -19.96 9.04
C ILE A 189 -8.14 -18.86 8.56
N LEU A 190 -7.55 -18.08 9.49
CA LEU A 190 -6.59 -17.04 9.13
C LEU A 190 -5.41 -17.66 8.40
N ASN A 191 -4.76 -18.68 8.96
CA ASN A 191 -3.59 -19.32 8.33
C ASN A 191 -3.89 -19.86 6.92
N ARG A 192 -5.07 -20.47 6.72
CA ARG A 192 -5.54 -21.00 5.44
C ARG A 192 -5.76 -19.91 4.39
N HIS A 193 -6.36 -18.79 4.80
CA HIS A 193 -6.55 -17.64 3.92
C HIS A 193 -5.23 -16.90 3.67
N LEU A 194 -4.32 -16.88 4.66
CA LEU A 194 -3.02 -16.24 4.53
C LEU A 194 -2.19 -16.88 3.41
N THR A 195 -2.12 -18.22 3.39
CA THR A 195 -1.31 -18.95 2.40
C THR A 195 -1.84 -18.81 0.97
N LYS A 196 -3.16 -18.65 0.80
CA LYS A 196 -3.79 -18.55 -0.53
C LYS A 196 -3.73 -17.15 -1.14
N HIS A 197 -3.66 -16.10 -0.33
CA HIS A 197 -3.73 -14.71 -0.82
C HIS A 197 -2.42 -13.95 -0.82
N TRP A 198 -1.50 -14.25 0.09
CA TRP A 198 -0.20 -13.58 0.12
C TRP A 198 0.87 -14.25 -0.77
N THR A 199 0.50 -15.25 -1.58
CA THR A 199 1.37 -15.79 -2.62
C THR A 199 1.28 -14.95 -3.91
N TYR A 200 2.44 -14.41 -4.30
CA TYR A 200 2.77 -13.61 -5.49
C TYR A 200 1.69 -13.45 -6.59
N ARG A 201 1.17 -12.22 -6.77
CA ARG A 201 0.43 -11.79 -7.98
C ARG A 201 0.75 -10.32 -8.34
N PRO A 202 1.24 -10.03 -9.56
CA PRO A 202 1.52 -8.65 -10.00
C PRO A 202 0.25 -7.81 -10.29
N PRO A 203 0.18 -6.51 -9.89
CA PRO A 203 1.20 -5.77 -9.15
C PRO A 203 1.36 -6.32 -7.73
N GLU A 204 2.60 -6.61 -7.37
CA GLU A 204 2.93 -7.15 -6.06
C GLU A 204 2.84 -6.00 -5.06
N ILE A 205 1.80 -6.01 -4.26
CA ILE A 205 1.67 -5.09 -3.14
C ILE A 205 2.03 -5.90 -1.89
N ARG A 206 3.30 -5.87 -1.48
CA ARG A 206 3.80 -6.49 -0.24
C ARG A 206 3.86 -5.46 0.89
N GLY A 207 2.89 -5.48 1.79
CA GLY A 207 2.93 -4.71 3.03
C GLY A 207 1.69 -3.85 3.27
N SER A 208 1.84 -2.66 3.84
CA SER A 208 0.82 -2.03 4.69
C SER A 208 -0.35 -1.33 4.03
N PHE A 209 -1.20 -2.09 3.37
CA PHE A 209 -2.50 -1.62 2.88
C PHE A 209 -3.49 -2.77 3.03
N ILE A 210 -4.73 -2.43 3.38
CA ILE A 210 -5.85 -3.34 3.27
C ILE A 210 -6.41 -3.18 1.85
N THR A 211 -6.14 -4.15 0.98
CA THR A 211 -6.74 -4.20 -0.36
C THR A 211 -8.23 -4.53 -0.27
N GLY A 212 -8.97 -4.30 -1.36
CA GLY A 212 -10.35 -4.79 -1.46
C GLY A 212 -10.45 -6.31 -1.29
N GLU A 213 -9.41 -7.04 -1.72
CA GLU A 213 -9.32 -8.47 -1.55
C GLU A 213 -9.06 -8.87 -0.09
N ASP A 214 -8.19 -8.16 0.63
CA ASP A 214 -7.95 -8.39 2.07
C ASP A 214 -9.24 -8.20 2.88
N VAL A 215 -10.03 -7.17 2.57
CA VAL A 215 -11.35 -7.00 3.21
C VAL A 215 -12.26 -8.19 2.93
N ARG A 216 -12.29 -8.68 1.69
CA ARG A 216 -13.08 -9.86 1.33
C ARG A 216 -12.67 -11.09 2.16
N TYR A 217 -11.37 -11.31 2.37
CA TYR A 217 -10.88 -12.41 3.20
C TYR A 217 -11.16 -12.22 4.68
N VAL A 218 -11.09 -10.99 5.18
CA VAL A 218 -11.52 -10.67 6.54
C VAL A 218 -13.02 -10.94 6.70
N GLU A 219 -13.87 -10.47 5.78
CA GLU A 219 -15.31 -10.73 5.78
C GLU A 219 -15.62 -12.23 5.73
N LEU A 220 -14.95 -13.00 4.86
CA LEU A 220 -15.06 -14.45 4.80
C LEU A 220 -14.67 -15.11 6.13
N ALA A 221 -13.59 -14.64 6.77
CA ALA A 221 -13.18 -15.16 8.07
C ALA A 221 -14.25 -14.94 9.15
N TYR A 222 -14.86 -13.74 9.22
CA TYR A 222 -15.98 -13.47 10.14
C TYR A 222 -17.20 -14.37 9.85
N GLN A 223 -17.53 -14.57 8.57
CA GLN A 223 -18.63 -15.43 8.14
C GLN A 223 -18.39 -16.91 8.50
N GLU A 224 -17.21 -17.45 8.18
CA GLU A 224 -16.85 -18.84 8.50
C GLU A 224 -16.82 -19.08 10.02
N LEU A 225 -16.36 -18.09 10.79
CA LEU A 225 -16.38 -18.15 12.25
C LEU A 225 -17.77 -17.96 12.85
N GLY A 226 -18.77 -17.53 12.08
CA GLY A 226 -20.11 -17.22 12.58
C GLY A 226 -20.10 -16.16 13.69
N ILE A 227 -19.17 -15.20 13.62
CA ILE A 227 -19.09 -14.08 14.56
C ILE A 227 -19.50 -12.78 13.87
N PRO A 228 -20.14 -11.84 14.59
CA PRO A 228 -20.62 -10.60 13.99
C PRO A 228 -19.45 -9.75 13.47
N PHE A 229 -19.61 -9.24 12.24
CA PHE A 229 -18.68 -8.27 11.69
C PHE A 229 -18.74 -6.97 12.50
N PRO A 230 -17.60 -6.30 12.79
CA PRO A 230 -17.61 -5.02 13.47
C PRO A 230 -18.52 -4.01 12.79
N ASP A 231 -19.35 -3.32 13.57
CA ASP A 231 -20.05 -2.13 13.09
C ASP A 231 -19.03 -1.12 12.56
N ARG A 232 -19.31 -0.53 11.39
CA ARG A 232 -18.46 0.53 10.83
C ARG A 232 -18.48 1.73 11.79
N VAL A 233 -17.35 2.00 12.43
CA VAL A 233 -17.08 3.27 13.13
C VAL A 233 -16.62 4.30 12.10
#